data_AF-A0A4R2RJB4-F1
#
_entry.id   AF-A0A4R2RJB4-F1
#
_cell.length_a   1.000
_cell.length_b   1.000
_cell.length_c   1.000
_cell.angle_alpha   90.00
_cell.angle_beta   90.00
_cell.angle_gamma   90.00
#
_symmetry.space_group_name_H-M   'P 1'
#
loop_
_entity.id
_entity.type
_entity.pdbx_description
1 polymer ?
#
loop_
_entity_poly.entity_id
_entity_poly.type
_entity_poly.pdbx_seq_one_letter_code
_entity_poly.pdbx_strand_id
1 'polypeptide(L)'
;MAKKPSKGTGTSKVRFIMLEAEMPEGDLAQITTAIQNALRPAQTNGPRIARSTTQVIGQSDLEDEDVIDAADYADDAAEEAAAAPTTPPKPRKPAKRKIVQIDLDADVSLATYAEKYPPKNEQDRFLMTVAYLCEERPDVEGVTADHVYTCFRKLNWSTGSKDFAQPLRNLKANQLLDQGPSRGTYAVNHIGLDRVHKFAEG
;
A
#
# COMPACT_ATOMS: atom_id res chain seq x y z
N MET A 1 -29.29 -22.29 -29.45
CA MET A 1 -28.23 -23.06 -28.76
C MET A 1 -26.89 -22.49 -29.21
N ALA A 2 -26.26 -21.56 -28.49
CA ALA A 2 -25.38 -21.72 -27.31
C ALA A 2 -24.03 -22.41 -27.59
N LYS A 3 -22.92 -21.63 -27.61
CA LYS A 3 -21.76 -21.78 -26.71
C LYS A 3 -20.81 -20.57 -26.82
N LYS A 4 -20.71 -19.77 -25.74
CA LYS A 4 -19.71 -18.70 -25.57
C LYS A 4 -18.35 -19.31 -25.16
N PRO A 5 -17.20 -18.78 -25.58
CA PRO A 5 -15.91 -19.13 -24.98
C PRO A 5 -15.81 -18.50 -23.57
N SER A 6 -15.53 -19.34 -22.59
CA SER A 6 -15.44 -18.99 -21.17
C SER A 6 -14.17 -18.21 -20.84
N LYS A 7 -14.33 -17.09 -20.13
CA LYS A 7 -13.29 -16.40 -19.34
C LYS A 7 -12.54 -17.40 -18.46
N GLY A 8 -11.25 -17.59 -18.70
CA GLY A 8 -10.32 -18.22 -17.75
C GLY A 8 -9.91 -17.22 -16.67
N THR A 9 -10.86 -16.74 -15.86
CA THR A 9 -10.57 -16.02 -14.62
C THR A 9 -10.22 -17.04 -13.54
N GLY A 10 -8.96 -17.48 -13.52
CA GLY A 10 -8.39 -18.27 -12.44
C GLY A 10 -7.20 -17.53 -11.85
N THR A 11 -7.30 -17.09 -10.61
CA THR A 11 -6.13 -16.57 -9.89
C THR A 11 -5.30 -17.75 -9.43
N SER A 12 -4.10 -17.92 -10.00
CA SER A 12 -3.15 -18.95 -9.55
C SER A 12 -2.69 -18.60 -8.13
N LYS A 13 -3.24 -19.29 -7.13
CA LYS A 13 -2.81 -19.20 -5.74
C LYS A 13 -1.63 -20.14 -5.54
N VAL A 14 -0.42 -19.60 -5.52
CA VAL A 14 0.78 -20.36 -5.15
C VAL A 14 0.97 -20.20 -3.64
N ARG A 15 0.75 -21.28 -2.88
CA ARG A 15 1.00 -21.33 -1.45
C ARG A 15 2.30 -22.10 -1.23
N PHE A 16 3.34 -21.41 -0.80
CA PHE A 16 4.57 -22.06 -0.32
C PHE A 16 4.31 -22.52 1.11
N ILE A 17 4.14 -23.83 1.30
CA ILE A 17 4.10 -24.44 2.63
C ILE A 17 5.55 -24.80 2.95
N MET A 18 6.05 -24.27 4.06
CA MET A 18 7.40 -24.54 4.53
C MET A 18 7.46 -26.02 4.94
N LEU A 19 8.18 -26.82 4.14
CA LEU A 19 8.44 -28.22 4.41
C LEU A 19 9.75 -28.28 5.21
N GLU A 20 9.66 -28.54 6.52
CA GLU A 20 10.82 -28.99 7.30
C GLU A 20 10.89 -30.51 7.18
N ALA A 21 11.97 -31.00 6.56
CA ALA A 21 12.29 -32.40 6.52
C ALA A 21 13.75 -32.57 6.95
N GLU A 22 13.97 -33.33 8.02
CA GLU A 22 15.29 -33.77 8.44
C GLU A 22 15.66 -34.98 7.59
N MET A 23 16.56 -34.78 6.61
CA MET A 23 17.00 -35.85 5.71
C MET A 23 18.53 -35.89 5.64
N PRO A 24 19.13 -37.09 5.52
CA PRO A 24 20.55 -37.23 5.29
C PRO A 24 20.97 -36.60 3.95
N GLU A 25 22.19 -36.08 3.92
CA GLU A 25 22.78 -35.08 2.99
C GLU A 25 22.96 -35.53 1.52
N GLY A 26 21.99 -36.23 0.94
CA GLY A 26 22.06 -36.76 -0.43
C GLY A 26 20.84 -36.53 -1.33
N ASP A 27 19.68 -36.16 -0.78
CA ASP A 27 18.40 -36.15 -1.53
C ASP A 27 17.86 -34.73 -1.87
N LEU A 28 18.52 -33.67 -1.40
CA LEU A 28 18.09 -32.28 -1.66
C LEU A 28 18.20 -31.91 -3.15
N ALA A 29 19.22 -32.44 -3.85
CA ALA A 29 19.48 -32.12 -5.26
C ALA A 29 18.37 -32.63 -6.20
N GLN A 30 17.79 -33.81 -5.90
CA GLN A 30 16.70 -34.40 -6.70
C GLN A 30 15.41 -33.57 -6.57
N ILE A 31 15.13 -33.06 -5.36
CA ILE A 31 13.95 -32.23 -5.08
C ILE A 31 14.07 -30.85 -5.76
N THR A 32 15.23 -30.20 -5.70
CA THR A 32 15.42 -28.92 -6.42
C THR A 32 15.24 -29.07 -7.94
N THR A 33 15.65 -30.20 -8.51
CA THR A 33 15.51 -30.46 -9.95
C THR A 33 14.04 -30.71 -10.33
N ALA A 34 13.30 -31.45 -9.52
CA ALA A 34 11.88 -31.69 -9.74
C ALA A 34 11.04 -30.40 -9.63
N ILE A 35 11.32 -29.53 -8.65
CA ILE A 35 10.64 -28.23 -8.48
C ILE A 35 10.96 -27.28 -9.64
N GLN A 36 12.21 -27.23 -10.10
CA GLN A 36 12.60 -26.39 -11.23
C GLN A 36 11.94 -26.83 -12.55
N ASN A 37 11.75 -28.12 -12.78
CA ASN A 37 11.07 -28.62 -13.97
C ASN A 37 9.54 -28.41 -13.90
N ALA A 38 8.95 -28.50 -12.71
CA ALA A 38 7.52 -28.28 -12.51
C ALA A 38 7.10 -26.80 -12.61
N LEU A 39 8.02 -25.86 -12.35
CA LEU A 39 7.76 -24.41 -12.42
C LEU A 39 8.07 -23.78 -13.79
N ARG A 40 8.54 -24.55 -14.79
CA ARG A 40 8.79 -24.00 -16.11
C ARG A 40 7.46 -23.78 -16.85
N PRO A 41 7.15 -22.53 -17.25
CA PRO A 41 5.95 -22.24 -18.04
C PRO A 41 6.06 -22.90 -19.42
N ALA A 42 5.02 -23.63 -19.83
CA ALA A 42 4.94 -24.20 -21.18
C ALA A 42 4.93 -23.06 -22.22
N GLN A 43 6.03 -22.88 -22.95
CA GLN A 43 6.14 -21.85 -23.97
C GLN A 43 5.37 -22.27 -25.23
N THR A 44 4.23 -21.62 -25.48
CA THR A 44 3.58 -21.64 -26.79
C THR A 44 4.25 -20.58 -27.68
N ASN A 45 5.14 -21.01 -28.56
CA ASN A 45 5.70 -20.16 -29.62
C ASN A 45 4.60 -19.76 -30.62
N GLY A 46 4.30 -18.47 -30.73
CA GLY A 46 3.46 -17.89 -31.79
C GLY A 46 4.21 -16.75 -32.51
N PRO A 47 4.24 -16.69 -33.86
CA PRO A 47 5.10 -15.76 -34.60
C PRO A 47 4.48 -14.37 -34.84
N ARG A 48 5.33 -13.34 -34.65
CA ARG A 48 5.50 -12.00 -35.28
C ARG A 48 4.34 -11.36 -36.08
N ILE A 49 4.22 -10.03 -35.96
CA ILE A 49 4.37 -9.03 -37.05
C ILE A 49 4.77 -7.67 -36.45
N ALA A 50 5.76 -7.01 -37.05
CA ALA A 50 6.19 -5.65 -36.78
C ALA A 50 5.45 -4.65 -37.69
N ARG A 51 5.22 -3.41 -37.25
CA ARG A 51 5.00 -2.29 -38.18
C ARG A 51 5.47 -0.94 -37.63
N SER A 52 6.21 -0.26 -38.48
CA SER A 52 6.96 0.97 -38.28
C SER A 52 6.20 2.21 -38.80
N THR A 53 6.57 3.37 -38.22
CA THR A 53 6.65 4.75 -38.79
C THR A 53 5.41 5.43 -39.37
N THR A 54 5.12 6.65 -38.90
CA THR A 54 5.06 7.89 -39.72
C THR A 54 5.10 9.13 -38.81
N GLN A 55 6.09 10.01 -39.05
CA GLN A 55 6.13 11.40 -38.57
C GLN A 55 5.38 12.29 -39.57
N VAL A 56 4.64 13.30 -39.09
CA VAL A 56 4.32 14.50 -39.88
C VAL A 56 4.46 15.73 -38.98
N ILE A 57 5.24 16.67 -39.50
CA ILE A 57 5.62 17.98 -38.95
C ILE A 57 4.69 19.05 -39.53
N GLY A 58 4.33 20.03 -38.70
CA GLY A 58 4.01 21.40 -39.12
C GLY A 58 2.53 21.68 -39.41
N GLN A 59 1.90 22.57 -38.66
CA GLN A 59 1.92 24.01 -38.94
C GLN A 59 0.88 24.72 -38.04
N SER A 60 1.31 25.86 -37.52
CA SER A 60 0.62 26.79 -36.63
C SER A 60 -0.60 27.45 -37.28
N ASP A 61 -1.70 27.54 -36.51
CA ASP A 61 -2.70 28.59 -36.66
C ASP A 61 -3.23 28.95 -35.26
N LEU A 62 -3.22 30.25 -34.97
CA LEU A 62 -3.62 30.87 -33.72
C LEU A 62 -5.06 31.34 -33.87
N GLU A 63 -5.92 31.02 -32.91
CA GLU A 63 -6.98 31.89 -32.34
C GLU A 63 -7.92 31.01 -31.50
N ASP A 64 -7.85 31.11 -30.18
CA ASP A 64 -9.04 31.03 -29.32
C ASP A 64 -8.72 31.63 -27.94
N GLU A 65 -9.53 32.62 -27.58
CA GLU A 65 -9.68 33.11 -26.21
C GLU A 65 -10.31 32.01 -25.36
N ASP A 66 -9.70 31.65 -24.23
CA ASP A 66 -10.46 31.55 -22.99
C ASP A 66 -9.53 31.52 -21.77
N VAL A 67 -9.86 32.41 -20.85
CA VAL A 67 -9.20 32.65 -19.57
C VAL A 67 -9.58 31.52 -18.60
N ILE A 68 -8.63 30.67 -18.24
CA ILE A 68 -8.67 29.97 -16.94
C ILE A 68 -7.26 30.06 -16.33
N ASP A 69 -7.16 30.93 -15.33
CA ASP A 69 -6.00 31.11 -14.46
C ASP A 69 -5.73 29.83 -13.66
N ALA A 70 -4.92 28.95 -14.24
CA ALA A 70 -4.31 27.80 -13.58
C ALA A 70 -2.83 28.12 -13.30
N ALA A 71 -2.56 29.26 -12.68
CA ALA A 71 -1.28 29.54 -12.07
C ALA A 71 -1.18 28.77 -10.74
N ASP A 72 -0.53 27.61 -10.76
CA ASP A 72 0.70 27.34 -9.95
C ASP A 72 1.21 25.89 -10.12
N TYR A 73 1.29 25.39 -11.36
CA TYR A 73 2.01 24.16 -11.69
C TYR A 73 3.11 24.47 -12.70
N ALA A 74 4.18 25.13 -12.24
CA ALA A 74 5.40 25.27 -13.00
C ALA A 74 6.61 25.48 -12.08
N ASP A 75 7.16 24.38 -11.55
CA ASP A 75 8.60 24.28 -11.34
C ASP A 75 8.99 22.80 -11.26
N ASP A 76 9.43 22.25 -12.39
CA ASP A 76 10.74 21.61 -12.53
C ASP A 76 10.85 21.13 -13.99
N ALA A 77 11.57 21.91 -14.79
CA ALA A 77 11.91 21.57 -16.15
C ALA A 77 12.84 20.35 -16.14
N ALA A 78 12.35 19.22 -16.64
CA ALA A 78 13.12 18.01 -16.81
C ALA A 78 14.22 18.22 -17.87
N GLU A 79 15.43 18.53 -17.42
CA GLU A 79 16.66 18.37 -18.17
C GLU A 79 16.91 16.85 -18.35
N GLU A 80 16.90 16.39 -19.60
CA GLU A 80 17.18 15.00 -19.98
C GLU A 80 18.67 14.69 -19.77
N ALA A 81 19.05 14.50 -18.51
CA ALA A 81 20.37 14.02 -18.11
C ALA A 81 20.42 12.49 -18.24
N ALA A 82 21.43 12.00 -18.96
CA ALA A 82 21.71 10.59 -19.17
C ALA A 82 21.64 9.77 -17.87
N ALA A 83 20.85 8.69 -17.89
CA ALA A 83 20.60 7.82 -16.74
C ALA A 83 21.91 7.20 -16.21
N ALA A 84 22.42 7.73 -15.11
CA ALA A 84 23.48 7.11 -14.33
C ALA A 84 22.96 5.83 -13.64
N PRO A 85 23.80 4.80 -13.44
CA PRO A 85 23.40 3.56 -12.79
C PRO A 85 22.95 3.82 -11.34
N THR A 86 21.68 3.53 -11.06
CA THR A 86 21.11 3.64 -9.71
C THR A 86 21.77 2.62 -8.80
N THR A 87 22.48 3.12 -7.78
CA THR A 87 23.06 2.26 -6.75
C THR A 87 21.94 1.57 -5.96
N PRO A 88 22.07 0.27 -5.65
CA PRO A 88 21.03 -0.46 -4.93
C PRO A 88 20.81 0.17 -3.54
N PRO A 89 19.55 0.42 -3.15
CA PRO A 89 19.25 1.10 -1.89
C PRO A 89 19.74 0.25 -0.71
N LYS A 90 20.51 0.88 0.19
CA LYS A 90 20.98 0.23 1.42
C LYS A 90 19.79 -0.27 2.25
N PRO A 91 19.87 -1.47 2.85
CA PRO A 91 18.82 -1.98 3.72
C PRO A 91 18.65 -1.06 4.93
N ARG A 92 17.46 -0.47 5.06
CA ARG A 92 17.14 0.43 6.18
C ARG A 92 16.97 -0.41 7.45
N LYS A 93 17.62 0.03 8.53
CA LYS A 93 17.43 -0.55 9.87
C LYS A 93 15.99 -0.31 10.33
N PRO A 94 15.33 -1.27 11.00
CA PRO A 94 14.00 -1.06 11.55
C PRO A 94 14.04 0.08 12.58
N ALA A 95 13.12 1.04 12.46
CA ALA A 95 13.03 2.16 13.38
C ALA A 95 12.56 1.68 14.76
N LYS A 96 13.25 2.11 15.83
CA LYS A 96 12.78 1.89 17.21
C LYS A 96 11.61 2.83 17.46
N ARG A 97 10.40 2.27 17.62
CA ARG A 97 9.19 3.03 17.96
C ARG A 97 9.18 3.42 19.43
N LYS A 98 8.72 4.63 19.71
CA LYS A 98 8.53 5.12 21.09
C LYS A 98 7.06 4.96 21.45
N ILE A 99 6.80 4.62 22.72
CA ILE A 99 5.46 4.70 23.29
C ILE A 99 5.23 6.17 23.64
N VAL A 100 4.19 6.76 23.07
CA VAL A 100 3.83 8.17 23.32
C VAL A 100 2.80 8.19 24.44
N GLN A 101 2.88 9.18 25.33
CA GLN A 101 1.87 9.39 26.35
C GLN A 101 0.65 10.04 25.70
N ILE A 102 -0.35 9.22 25.37
CA ILE A 102 -1.67 9.64 24.91
C ILE A 102 -2.67 8.99 25.87
N ASP A 103 -3.68 9.75 26.27
CA ASP A 103 -4.78 9.20 27.03
C ASP A 103 -5.76 8.50 26.07
N LEU A 104 -5.94 7.19 26.27
CA LEU A 104 -6.72 6.31 25.38
C LEU A 104 -8.01 5.83 26.07
N ASP A 105 -8.27 6.33 27.28
CA ASP A 105 -9.38 5.94 28.15
C ASP A 105 -10.29 7.16 28.48
N ALA A 106 -10.32 8.18 27.60
CA ALA A 106 -11.17 9.36 27.70
C ALA A 106 -12.66 9.07 27.39
N ASP A 107 -13.46 10.11 27.15
CA ASP A 107 -14.92 10.04 26.95
C ASP A 107 -15.38 8.86 26.07
N VAL A 108 -14.67 8.62 24.95
CA VAL A 108 -14.74 7.37 24.21
C VAL A 108 -13.40 6.65 24.32
N SER A 109 -13.38 5.52 25.02
CA SER A 109 -12.18 4.70 25.09
C SER A 109 -11.87 4.07 23.72
N LEU A 110 -10.58 3.91 23.43
CA LEU A 110 -10.14 3.24 22.20
C LEU A 110 -10.74 1.83 22.07
N ALA A 111 -10.92 1.13 23.19
CA ALA A 111 -11.53 -0.20 23.21
C ALA A 111 -13.01 -0.16 22.79
N THR A 112 -13.78 0.79 23.34
CA THR A 112 -15.19 0.99 22.98
C THR A 112 -15.34 1.39 21.50
N TYR A 113 -14.44 2.22 20.98
CA TYR A 113 -14.44 2.59 19.57
C TYR A 113 -14.14 1.37 18.66
N ALA A 114 -13.19 0.53 19.05
CA ALA A 114 -12.85 -0.69 18.31
C ALA A 114 -13.96 -1.75 18.35
N GLU A 115 -14.75 -1.80 19.43
CA GLU A 115 -15.94 -2.65 19.53
C GLU A 115 -17.07 -2.15 18.61
N LYS A 116 -17.25 -0.82 18.52
CA LYS A 116 -18.24 -0.19 17.64
C LYS A 116 -17.90 -0.39 16.16
N TYR A 117 -16.62 -0.31 15.80
CA TYR A 117 -16.14 -0.44 14.43
C TYR A 117 -15.09 -1.55 14.30
N PRO A 118 -15.49 -2.83 14.33
CA PRO A 118 -14.58 -3.97 14.42
C PRO A 118 -13.72 -4.13 13.14
N PRO A 119 -12.39 -3.94 13.22
CA PRO A 119 -11.54 -4.02 12.04
C PRO A 119 -11.29 -5.47 11.61
N LYS A 120 -11.44 -5.76 10.32
CA LYS A 120 -11.32 -7.14 9.77
C LYS A 120 -9.87 -7.52 9.49
N ASN A 121 -9.11 -6.61 8.87
CA ASN A 121 -7.72 -6.84 8.47
C ASN A 121 -6.75 -5.93 9.24
N GLU A 122 -5.45 -6.19 9.09
CA GLU A 122 -4.41 -5.33 9.68
C GLU A 122 -4.53 -3.88 9.18
N GLN A 123 -4.72 -3.66 7.87
CA GLN A 123 -4.91 -2.31 7.32
C GLN A 123 -6.11 -1.57 7.93
N ASP A 124 -7.20 -2.29 8.18
CA ASP A 124 -8.41 -1.73 8.80
C ASP A 124 -8.13 -1.30 10.25
N ARG A 125 -7.29 -2.05 10.99
CA ARG A 125 -6.84 -1.67 12.34
C ARG A 125 -6.06 -0.36 12.33
N PHE A 126 -5.18 -0.20 11.35
CA PHE A 126 -4.43 1.06 11.17
C PHE A 126 -5.39 2.22 10.87
N LEU A 127 -6.34 2.03 9.94
CA LEU A 127 -7.30 3.08 9.57
C LEU A 127 -8.19 3.46 10.75
N MET A 128 -8.78 2.49 11.44
CA MET A 128 -9.64 2.70 12.61
C MET A 128 -8.89 3.45 13.72
N THR A 129 -7.61 3.11 13.95
CA THR A 129 -6.79 3.79 14.97
C THR A 129 -6.54 5.24 14.62
N VAL A 130 -6.25 5.54 13.35
CA VAL A 130 -6.05 6.92 12.89
C VAL A 130 -7.37 7.71 12.98
N ALA A 131 -8.49 7.09 12.60
CA ALA A 131 -9.82 7.70 12.71
C ALA A 131 -10.15 8.07 14.16
N TYR A 132 -10.00 7.12 15.09
CA TYR A 132 -10.20 7.36 16.52
C TYR A 132 -9.36 8.55 17.03
N LEU A 133 -8.07 8.58 16.69
CA LEU A 133 -7.18 9.65 17.14
C LEU A 133 -7.51 11.01 16.52
N CYS A 134 -8.13 11.05 15.34
CA CYS A 134 -8.54 12.30 14.73
C CYS A 134 -9.91 12.79 15.23
N GLU A 135 -10.85 11.88 15.51
CA GLU A 135 -12.21 12.24 15.95
C GLU A 135 -12.29 12.50 17.45
N GLU A 136 -11.73 11.60 18.26
CA GLU A 136 -11.92 11.59 19.71
C GLU A 136 -10.78 12.29 20.46
N ARG A 137 -9.67 12.58 19.78
CA ARG A 137 -8.43 13.14 20.38
C ARG A 137 -7.95 14.40 19.66
N PRO A 138 -8.64 15.54 19.81
CA PRO A 138 -8.23 16.81 19.21
C PRO A 138 -6.90 17.35 19.78
N ASP A 139 -6.42 16.79 20.91
CA ASP A 139 -5.10 17.07 21.47
C ASP A 139 -3.94 16.57 20.59
N VAL A 140 -4.23 15.63 19.67
CA VAL A 140 -3.26 15.07 18.75
C VAL A 140 -3.33 15.82 17.42
N GLU A 141 -2.51 16.87 17.28
CA GLU A 141 -2.46 17.73 16.08
C GLU A 141 -2.13 16.96 14.78
N GLY A 142 -1.49 15.79 14.90
CA GLY A 142 -1.29 14.90 13.76
C GLY A 142 -0.91 13.49 14.18
N VAL A 143 -1.46 12.50 13.49
CA VAL A 143 -1.25 11.10 13.85
C VAL A 143 0.08 10.61 13.30
N THR A 144 1.00 10.24 14.18
CA THR A 144 2.27 9.61 13.81
C THR A 144 2.18 8.09 13.91
N ALA A 145 3.15 7.39 13.30
CA ALA A 145 3.27 5.95 13.46
C ALA A 145 3.53 5.52 14.93
N ASP A 146 4.06 6.41 15.77
CA ASP A 146 4.31 6.15 17.19
C ASP A 146 3.00 6.23 18.00
N HIS A 147 2.07 7.12 17.62
CA HIS A 147 0.71 7.16 18.18
C HIS A 147 -0.03 5.85 17.88
N VAL A 148 -0.03 5.43 16.62
CA VAL A 148 -0.68 4.18 16.20
C VAL A 148 -0.03 2.97 16.88
N TYR A 149 1.29 2.95 17.04
CA TYR A 149 2.00 1.89 17.76
C TYR A 149 1.54 1.79 19.21
N THR A 150 1.35 2.94 19.87
CA THR A 150 0.86 3.01 21.25
C THR A 150 -0.56 2.43 21.38
N CYS A 151 -1.46 2.80 20.47
CA CYS A 151 -2.81 2.25 20.42
C CYS A 151 -2.82 0.73 20.20
N PHE A 152 -1.98 0.23 19.28
CA PHE A 152 -1.86 -1.22 19.04
C PHE A 152 -1.37 -1.97 20.29
N ARG A 153 -0.46 -1.38 21.06
CA ARG A 153 -0.01 -1.96 22.34
C ARG A 153 -1.14 -2.00 23.36
N LYS A 154 -1.96 -0.95 23.47
CA LYS A 154 -3.11 -0.90 24.39
C LYS A 154 -4.18 -1.94 24.05
N LEU A 155 -4.41 -2.19 22.77
CA LEU A 155 -5.36 -3.21 22.28
C LEU A 155 -4.76 -4.62 22.16
N ASN A 156 -3.50 -4.82 22.57
CA ASN A 156 -2.78 -6.08 22.43
C ASN A 156 -2.75 -6.65 21.00
N TRP A 157 -2.70 -5.76 19.99
CA TRP A 157 -2.55 -6.16 18.59
C TRP A 157 -1.08 -6.39 18.21
N SER A 158 -0.86 -7.17 17.15
CA SER A 158 0.48 -7.49 16.67
C SER A 158 1.22 -6.23 16.18
N THR A 159 2.43 -6.01 16.71
CA THR A 159 3.33 -4.93 16.29
C THR A 159 4.67 -5.46 15.74
N GLY A 160 4.73 -6.74 15.35
CA GLY A 160 5.96 -7.44 14.96
C GLY A 160 6.52 -7.03 13.59
N SER A 161 5.84 -6.16 12.86
CA SER A 161 6.18 -5.77 11.50
C SER A 161 7.49 -4.97 11.45
N LYS A 162 8.45 -5.41 10.62
CA LYS A 162 9.76 -4.74 10.42
C LYS A 162 9.61 -3.26 10.03
N ASP A 163 8.55 -2.94 9.29
CA ASP A 163 8.17 -1.58 8.92
C ASP A 163 6.72 -1.29 9.30
N PHE A 164 6.52 -0.91 10.57
CA PHE A 164 5.21 -0.58 11.13
C PHE A 164 4.54 0.64 10.46
N ALA A 165 5.29 1.51 9.78
CA ALA A 165 4.71 2.67 9.09
C ALA A 165 4.29 2.38 7.65
N GLN A 166 4.64 1.21 7.10
CA GLN A 166 4.27 0.86 5.72
C GLN A 166 2.74 0.84 5.53
N PRO A 167 1.91 0.28 6.44
CA PRO A 167 0.46 0.34 6.32
C PRO A 167 -0.08 1.78 6.23
N LEU A 168 0.44 2.71 7.03
CA LEU A 168 0.03 4.12 6.98
C LEU A 168 0.36 4.78 5.64
N ARG A 169 1.52 4.47 5.06
CA ARG A 169 1.87 4.92 3.71
C ARG A 169 0.95 4.34 2.64
N ASN A 170 0.58 3.07 2.77
CA ASN A 170 -0.36 2.41 1.85
C ASN A 170 -1.76 3.04 1.95
N LEU A 171 -2.25 3.32 3.15
CA LEU A 171 -3.55 3.97 3.36
C LEU A 171 -3.58 5.39 2.76
N LYS A 172 -2.49 6.16 2.91
CA LYS A 172 -2.34 7.46 2.23
C LYS A 172 -2.32 7.31 0.70
N ALA A 173 -1.58 6.32 0.19
CA ALA A 173 -1.53 6.05 -1.26
C ALA A 173 -2.90 5.63 -1.83
N ASN A 174 -3.74 4.98 -1.01
CA ASN A 174 -5.12 4.61 -1.35
C ASN A 174 -6.13 5.76 -1.13
N GLN A 175 -5.68 6.98 -0.84
CA GLN A 175 -6.53 8.16 -0.61
C GLN A 175 -7.52 8.00 0.55
N LEU A 176 -7.21 7.15 1.55
CA LEU A 176 -8.00 7.00 2.78
C LEU A 176 -7.48 7.89 3.91
N LEU A 177 -6.25 8.39 3.77
CA LEU A 177 -5.61 9.30 4.71
C LEU A 177 -5.00 10.46 3.93
N ASP A 178 -5.05 11.64 4.52
CA ASP A 178 -4.39 12.84 4.02
C ASP A 178 -3.10 13.10 4.80
N GLN A 179 -2.31 14.05 4.28
CA GLN A 179 -1.15 14.55 4.99
C GLN A 179 -1.59 15.39 6.19
N GLY A 180 -1.11 15.04 7.39
CA GLY A 180 -1.31 15.88 8.56
C GLY A 180 -0.44 17.15 8.52
N PRO A 181 -0.55 18.03 9.54
CA PRO A 181 0.07 19.35 9.54
C PRO A 181 1.60 19.32 9.49
N SER A 182 2.22 18.24 10.00
CA SER A 182 3.67 18.06 9.99
C SER A 182 4.11 16.92 9.07
N ARG A 183 5.33 17.01 8.55
CA ARG A 183 5.92 15.94 7.72
C ARG A 183 5.95 14.62 8.51
N GLY A 184 5.34 13.58 7.94
CA GLY A 184 5.26 12.25 8.56
C GLY A 184 4.10 12.07 9.53
N THR A 185 3.20 13.05 9.62
CA THR A 185 1.89 12.92 10.27
C THR A 185 0.81 12.62 9.24
N TYR A 186 -0.25 11.97 9.71
CA TYR A 186 -1.42 11.57 8.92
C TYR A 186 -2.67 12.14 9.58
N ALA A 187 -3.67 12.44 8.74
CA ALA A 187 -5.02 12.77 9.16
C ALA A 187 -6.00 11.87 8.39
N VAL A 188 -7.09 11.47 9.02
CA VAL A 188 -8.15 10.74 8.32
C VAL A 188 -8.97 11.71 7.47
N ASN A 189 -9.36 11.29 6.26
CA ASN A 189 -10.24 12.06 5.40
C ASN A 189 -11.67 11.48 5.40
N HIS A 190 -12.61 12.16 4.75
CA HIS A 190 -14.01 11.72 4.71
C HIS A 190 -14.18 10.30 4.12
N ILE A 191 -13.40 9.93 3.10
CA ILE A 191 -13.44 8.59 2.49
C ILE A 191 -12.95 7.52 3.48
N GLY A 192 -11.90 7.83 4.23
CA GLY A 192 -11.37 6.99 5.30
C GLY A 192 -12.38 6.78 6.42
N LEU A 193 -13.06 7.84 6.86
CA LEU A 193 -14.11 7.77 7.88
C LEU A 193 -15.30 6.92 7.41
N ASP A 194 -15.79 7.15 6.20
CA ASP A 194 -16.85 6.33 5.60
C ASP A 194 -16.46 4.85 5.55
N ARG A 195 -15.19 4.56 5.29
CA ARG A 195 -14.68 3.19 5.28
C ARG A 195 -14.68 2.55 6.67
N VAL A 196 -14.37 3.30 7.72
CA VAL A 196 -14.44 2.85 9.12
C VAL A 196 -15.89 2.62 9.53
N HIS A 197 -16.81 3.51 9.16
CA HIS A 197 -18.23 3.33 9.45
C HIS A 197 -18.81 2.05 8.83
N LYS A 198 -18.35 1.69 7.63
CA LYS A 198 -18.67 0.41 6.98
C LYS A 198 -18.16 -0.82 7.72
N PHE A 199 -17.32 -0.69 8.76
CA PHE A 199 -16.94 -1.82 9.61
C PHE A 199 -18.09 -2.27 10.51
N ALA A 200 -18.96 -1.34 10.95
CA ALA A 200 -20.11 -1.66 11.80
C ALA A 200 -21.24 -2.37 11.05
N GLU A 201 -21.32 -2.19 9.73
CA GLU A 201 -22.34 -2.80 8.86
C GLU A 201 -22.02 -4.25 8.46
N GLY A 202 -20.87 -4.79 8.91
CA GLY A 202 -20.20 -5.91 8.27
C GLY A 202 -19.99 -7.16 9.09
#